data_AF-U3T8B8-F1
#
_entry.id   AF-U3T8B8-F1
#
_cell.length_a   1.000
_cell.length_b   1.000
_cell.length_c   1.000
_cell.angle_alpha   90.00
_cell.angle_beta   90.00
_cell.angle_gamma   90.00
#
_symmetry.space_group_name_H-M   'P 1'
#
loop_
_entity.id
_entity.type
_entity.pdbx_description
1 polymer ?
#
loop_
_entity_poly.entity_id
_entity_poly.type
_entity_poly.pdbx_seq_one_letter_code
_entity_poly.pdbx_strand_id
1 'polypeptide(L)'
;MIIREEWIEPYRRVVIVEEGGRRFYSIDFYMEWRDEAPRGLERVAGVGGKEVWRLPLDEGCEALFLITPASLEVISLRLSTSVDRDPASGDARAAAELCEEGFKRWLGSARS
;
A
#
# COMPACT_ATOMS: atom_id res chain seq x y z
N MET A 1 3.86 -20.50 -7.19
CA MET A 1 4.11 -19.20 -6.54
C MET A 1 5.41 -18.64 -7.10
N ILE A 2 5.38 -17.40 -7.59
CA ILE A 2 6.56 -16.64 -8.02
C ILE A 2 6.71 -15.47 -7.05
N ILE A 3 7.93 -15.21 -6.58
CA ILE A 3 8.25 -14.06 -5.72
C ILE A 3 9.44 -13.35 -6.37
N ARG A 4 9.29 -12.04 -6.60
CA ARG A 4 10.33 -11.16 -7.13
C ARG A 4 10.49 -9.95 -6.22
N GLU A 5 11.71 -9.46 -6.13
CA GLU A 5 12.05 -8.26 -5.39
C GLU A 5 12.76 -7.30 -6.34
N GLU A 6 12.27 -6.06 -6.41
CA GLU A 6 12.83 -5.02 -7.26
C GLU A 6 13.03 -3.73 -6.47
N TRP A 7 14.21 -3.14 -6.58
CA TRP A 7 14.54 -1.85 -5.99
C TRP A 7 14.31 -0.77 -7.04
N ILE A 8 13.33 0.11 -6.82
CA ILE A 8 12.97 1.16 -7.78
C ILE A 8 13.61 2.51 -7.45
N GLU A 9 13.99 2.73 -6.20
CA GLU A 9 14.78 3.86 -5.71
C GLU A 9 15.66 3.41 -4.54
N PRO A 10 16.69 4.19 -4.14
CA PRO A 10 17.38 3.93 -2.88
C PRO A 10 16.37 3.88 -1.72
N TYR A 11 16.37 2.79 -0.95
CA TYR A 11 15.43 2.54 0.17
C TYR A 11 13.99 2.26 -0.24
N ARG A 12 13.72 2.04 -1.53
CA ARG A 12 12.38 1.74 -2.01
C ARG A 12 12.34 0.45 -2.82
N ARG A 13 11.72 -0.55 -2.21
CA ARG A 13 11.56 -1.88 -2.75
C ARG A 13 10.10 -2.16 -3.08
N VAL A 14 9.89 -2.95 -4.11
CA VAL A 14 8.62 -3.59 -4.43
C VAL A 14 8.82 -5.10 -4.40
N VAL A 15 8.01 -5.79 -3.59
CA VAL A 15 7.93 -7.25 -3.59
C VAL A 15 6.71 -7.65 -4.41
N ILE A 16 6.92 -8.43 -5.47
CA ILE A 16 5.88 -8.92 -6.37
C ILE A 16 5.66 -10.40 -6.08
N VAL A 17 4.44 -10.77 -5.71
CA VAL A 17 4.03 -12.15 -5.47
C VAL A 17 2.95 -12.53 -6.48
N GLU A 18 3.17 -13.64 -7.18
CA GLU A 18 2.18 -14.22 -8.09
C GLU A 18 1.80 -15.63 -7.66
N GLU A 19 0.51 -15.83 -7.43
CA GLU A 19 -0.07 -17.09 -6.99
C GLU A 19 -1.51 -17.22 -7.46
N GLY A 20 -1.87 -18.37 -8.03
CA GLY A 20 -3.27 -18.68 -8.41
C GLY A 20 -3.89 -17.68 -9.39
N GLY A 21 -3.13 -17.15 -10.35
CA GLY A 21 -3.62 -16.15 -11.32
C GLY A 21 -3.80 -14.74 -10.74
N ARG A 22 -3.36 -14.51 -9.50
CA ARG A 22 -3.32 -13.20 -8.85
C ARG A 22 -1.89 -12.68 -8.79
N ARG A 23 -1.75 -11.36 -8.81
CA ARG A 23 -0.51 -10.63 -8.57
C ARG A 23 -0.72 -9.65 -7.42
N PHE A 24 0.24 -9.62 -6.51
CA PHE A 24 0.28 -8.74 -5.36
C PHE A 24 1.60 -7.98 -5.37
N TYR A 25 1.52 -6.67 -5.22
CA TYR A 25 2.66 -5.80 -5.05
C TYR A 25 2.66 -5.29 -3.62
N SER A 26 3.75 -5.48 -2.90
CA SER A 26 4.01 -4.82 -1.62
C SER A 26 5.07 -3.76 -1.86
N ILE A 27 4.68 -2.50 -1.80
CA ILE A 27 5.50 -1.34 -2.12
C ILE A 27 5.92 -0.69 -0.79
N ASP A 28 7.22 -0.58 -0.57
CA ASP A 28 7.76 0.17 0.55
C ASP A 28 7.39 1.66 0.38
N PHE A 29 6.66 2.19 1.36
CA PHE A 29 6.19 3.57 1.37
C PHE A 29 6.02 4.03 2.83
N TYR A 30 6.96 4.84 3.30
CA TYR A 30 7.03 5.27 4.70
C TYR A 30 6.71 6.75 4.81
N MET A 31 5.67 7.08 5.60
CA MET A 31 5.29 8.45 5.87
C MET A 31 4.71 8.55 7.29
N GLU A 32 5.25 9.46 8.09
CA GLU A 32 4.65 9.82 9.38
C GLU A 32 3.31 10.53 9.16
N TRP A 33 2.27 10.07 9.84
CA TRP A 33 0.94 10.67 9.79
C TRP A 33 0.72 11.50 11.05
N ARG A 34 0.62 12.82 10.86
CA ARG A 34 0.50 13.78 11.98
C ARG A 34 -0.92 14.28 12.22
N ASP A 35 -1.84 13.95 11.32
CA ASP A 35 -3.24 14.34 11.43
C ASP A 35 -4.03 13.31 12.25
N GLU A 36 -5.32 13.56 12.50
CA GLU A 36 -6.21 12.55 13.07
C GLU A 36 -6.24 11.29 12.19
N ALA A 37 -6.55 10.14 12.81
CA ALA A 37 -6.66 8.88 12.10
C ALA A 37 -7.67 9.00 10.94
N PRO A 38 -7.30 8.63 9.71
CA PRO A 38 -8.18 8.70 8.56
C PRO A 38 -9.51 7.98 8.79
N ARG A 39 -10.60 8.57 8.31
CA ARG A 39 -11.89 7.87 8.23
C ARG A 39 -11.82 6.78 7.17
N GLY A 40 -12.53 5.68 7.41
CA GLY A 40 -12.58 4.55 6.48
C GLY A 40 -11.41 3.57 6.60
N LEU A 41 -10.58 3.70 7.64
CA LEU A 41 -9.62 2.66 7.97
C LEU A 41 -10.32 1.37 8.41
N GLU A 42 -9.83 0.25 7.90
CA GLU A 42 -10.28 -1.09 8.25
C GLU A 42 -9.18 -1.84 9.01
N ARG A 43 -9.51 -2.40 10.18
CA ARG A 43 -8.53 -3.11 11.01
C ARG A 43 -8.15 -4.43 10.35
N VAL A 44 -6.86 -4.66 10.16
CA VAL A 44 -6.32 -5.90 9.59
C VAL A 44 -5.85 -6.84 10.68
N ALA A 45 -5.00 -6.35 11.59
CA ALA A 45 -4.39 -7.15 12.64
C ALA A 45 -3.95 -6.28 13.81
N GLY A 46 -3.69 -6.88 14.97
CA GLY A 46 -3.10 -6.17 16.10
C GLY A 46 -2.42 -7.08 17.09
N VAL A 47 -1.26 -6.66 17.60
CA VAL A 47 -0.44 -7.39 18.57
C VAL A 47 0.23 -6.39 19.52
N GLY A 48 0.07 -6.59 20.84
CA GLY A 48 0.82 -5.84 21.85
C GLY A 48 0.65 -4.32 21.76
N GLY A 49 -0.59 -3.85 21.56
CA GLY A 49 -0.92 -2.43 21.46
C GLY A 49 -0.51 -1.77 20.13
N LYS A 50 -0.04 -2.55 19.15
CA LYS A 50 0.22 -2.09 17.78
C LYS A 50 -0.83 -2.68 16.86
N GLU A 51 -1.35 -1.87 15.96
CA GLU A 51 -2.39 -2.28 15.03
C GLU A 51 -2.02 -1.95 13.60
N VAL A 52 -2.28 -2.88 12.69
CA VAL A 52 -2.20 -2.63 11.26
C VAL A 52 -3.62 -2.42 10.75
N TRP A 53 -3.80 -1.29 10.08
CA TRP A 53 -5.04 -0.90 9.44
C TRP A 53 -4.78 -0.72 7.95
N ARG A 54 -5.83 -0.88 7.15
CA ARG A 54 -5.77 -0.63 5.71
C ARG A 54 -6.77 0.45 5.32
N LEU A 55 -6.41 1.19 4.28
CA LEU A 55 -7.26 2.14 3.60
C LEU A 55 -7.41 1.69 2.15
N PRO A 56 -8.60 1.27 1.69
CA PRO A 56 -8.85 1.00 0.29
C PRO A 56 -8.66 2.28 -0.55
N LEU A 57 -7.96 2.17 -1.67
CA LEU A 57 -7.78 3.20 -2.68
C LEU A 57 -8.40 2.73 -4.01
N ASP A 58 -8.27 3.56 -5.04
CA ASP A 58 -8.72 3.21 -6.39
C ASP A 58 -7.90 2.05 -6.98
N GLU A 59 -8.45 1.40 -8.02
CA GLU A 59 -7.72 0.47 -8.90
C GLU A 59 -7.08 -0.75 -8.19
N GLY A 60 -7.65 -1.15 -7.06
CA GLY A 60 -7.14 -2.29 -6.28
C GLY A 60 -5.90 -1.94 -5.46
N CYS A 61 -5.56 -0.66 -5.35
CA CYS A 61 -4.56 -0.17 -4.41
C CYS A 61 -5.12 -0.09 -2.99
N GLU A 62 -4.26 -0.26 -2.00
CA GLU A 62 -4.55 0.02 -0.59
C GLU A 62 -3.32 0.63 0.08
N ALA A 63 -3.53 1.51 1.06
CA ALA A 63 -2.48 1.99 1.95
C ALA A 63 -2.55 1.27 3.28
N LEU A 64 -1.41 0.87 3.82
CA LEU A 64 -1.31 0.29 5.15
C LEU A 64 -0.81 1.30 6.16
N PHE A 65 -1.55 1.36 7.27
CA PHE A 65 -1.24 2.18 8.42
C PHE A 65 -0.79 1.31 9.58
N LEU A 66 0.28 1.70 10.24
CA LEU A 66 0.67 1.21 11.56
C LEU A 66 0.23 2.22 12.60
N ILE A 67 -0.64 1.79 13.50
CA ILE A 67 -1.10 2.58 14.66
C ILE A 67 -0.40 2.04 15.89
N THR A 68 0.29 2.92 16.60
CA THR A 68 0.89 2.63 17.91
C THR A 68 0.34 3.61 18.94
N PRO A 69 0.60 3.41 20.25
CA PRO A 69 0.23 4.41 21.26
C PRO A 69 0.93 5.77 21.08
N ALA A 70 2.02 5.82 20.30
CA ALA A 70 2.84 7.00 20.12
C ALA A 70 2.74 7.64 18.73
N SER A 71 2.33 6.89 17.71
CA SER A 71 2.38 7.33 16.31
C SER A 71 1.33 6.67 15.43
N LEU A 72 1.04 7.35 14.33
CA LEU A 72 0.35 6.81 13.17
C LEU A 72 1.28 6.96 11.97
N GLU A 73 1.50 5.87 11.24
CA GLU A 73 2.46 5.85 10.12
C GLU A 73 1.84 5.11 8.94
N VAL A 74 2.02 5.63 7.73
CA VAL A 74 1.85 4.82 6.52
C VAL A 74 3.13 4.03 6.34
N ILE A 75 3.01 2.70 6.20
CA ILE A 75 4.15 1.78 6.15
C ILE A 75 4.30 1.07 4.80
N SER A 76 3.23 1.04 4.00
CA SER A 76 3.26 0.38 2.69
C SER A 76 2.08 0.82 1.83
N LEU A 77 2.28 0.82 0.52
CA LEU A 77 1.20 0.74 -0.46
C LEU A 77 1.14 -0.68 -1.04
N ARG A 78 -0.04 -1.12 -1.43
CA ARG A 78 -0.21 -2.44 -2.06
C ARG A 78 -1.11 -2.36 -3.25
N LEU A 79 -0.81 -3.12 -4.28
CA LEU A 79 -1.70 -3.38 -5.41
C LEU A 79 -2.06 -4.87 -5.41
N SER A 80 -3.36 -5.19 -5.42
CA SER A 80 -3.83 -6.56 -5.65
C SER A 80 -4.67 -6.63 -6.91
N THR A 81 -4.29 -7.52 -7.83
CA THR A 81 -4.98 -7.67 -9.12
C THR A 81 -4.93 -9.11 -9.62
N SER A 82 -5.72 -9.41 -10.65
CA SER A 82 -5.55 -10.62 -11.47
C SER A 82 -4.43 -10.40 -12.49
N VAL A 83 -3.63 -11.41 -12.78
CA VAL A 83 -2.52 -11.32 -13.76
C VAL A 83 -3.00 -10.79 -15.12
N ASP A 84 -4.19 -11.19 -15.57
CA ASP A 84 -4.76 -10.79 -16.88
C ASP A 84 -5.29 -9.35 -16.93
N ARG A 85 -5.48 -8.70 -15.78
CA ARG A 85 -6.00 -7.33 -15.66
C ARG A 85 -5.11 -6.46 -14.80
N ASP A 86 -3.83 -6.78 -14.80
CA ASP A 86 -2.85 -6.07 -13.99
C ASP A 86 -2.57 -4.69 -14.61
N PRO A 87 -2.97 -3.58 -13.96
CA PRO A 87 -2.76 -2.25 -14.49
C PRO A 87 -1.27 -1.88 -14.56
N ALA A 88 -0.42 -2.53 -13.74
CA ALA A 88 1.02 -2.32 -13.76
C ALA A 88 1.75 -3.24 -14.75
N SER A 89 1.05 -4.16 -15.43
CA SER A 89 1.62 -5.07 -16.42
C SER A 89 2.86 -5.84 -15.94
N GLY A 90 2.93 -6.17 -14.65
CA GLY A 90 4.07 -6.87 -14.04
C GLY A 90 5.25 -5.98 -13.64
N ASP A 91 5.18 -4.66 -13.87
CA ASP A 91 6.27 -3.71 -13.62
C ASP A 91 6.19 -3.12 -12.20
N ALA A 92 7.33 -3.13 -11.50
CA ALA A 92 7.43 -2.65 -10.12
C ALA A 92 7.23 -1.13 -10.00
N ARG A 93 7.80 -0.35 -10.92
CA ARG A 93 7.73 1.11 -10.88
C ARG A 93 6.33 1.60 -11.21
N ALA A 94 5.69 1.03 -12.24
CA ALA A 94 4.32 1.34 -12.61
C ALA A 94 3.34 1.05 -11.48
N ALA A 95 3.48 -0.08 -10.77
CA ALA A 95 2.64 -0.39 -9.61
C ALA A 95 2.80 0.64 -8.48
N ALA A 96 4.04 1.06 -8.23
CA ALA A 96 4.36 2.06 -7.22
C ALA A 96 3.79 3.44 -7.56
N GLU A 97 3.95 3.90 -8.80
CA GLU A 97 3.40 5.16 -9.30
C GLU A 97 1.87 5.17 -9.23
N LEU A 98 1.23 4.10 -9.68
CA LEU A 98 -0.24 3.95 -9.66
C LEU A 98 -0.82 4.11 -8.26
N CYS A 99 -0.30 3.34 -7.28
CA CYS A 99 -0.83 3.41 -5.92
C CYS A 99 -0.48 4.72 -5.22
N GLU A 100 0.66 5.33 -5.53
CA GLU A 100 0.98 6.66 -5.02
C GLU A 100 0.02 7.72 -5.53
N GLU A 101 -0.33 7.69 -6.82
CA GLU A 101 -1.29 8.63 -7.38
C GLU A 101 -2.67 8.46 -6.74
N GLY A 102 -3.11 7.22 -6.55
CA GLY A 102 -4.34 6.91 -5.81
C GLY A 102 -4.30 7.47 -4.38
N PHE A 103 -3.17 7.30 -3.68
CA PHE A 103 -3.00 7.83 -2.33
C PHE A 103 -2.98 9.37 -2.31
N LYS A 104 -2.30 10.02 -3.27
CA LYS A 104 -2.26 11.49 -3.41
C LYS A 104 -3.64 12.08 -3.71
N ARG A 105 -4.43 11.44 -4.57
CA ARG A 105 -5.83 11.84 -4.84
C ARG A 105 -6.68 11.75 -3.58
N TRP A 106 -6.56 10.62 -2.87
CA TRP A 106 -7.26 10.45 -1.60
C TRP A 106 -6.86 11.53 -0.58
N LEU A 107 -5.56 11.83 -0.43
CA LEU A 107 -5.07 12.91 0.44
C LEU A 107 -5.67 14.28 0.08
N GLY A 108 -5.78 14.59 -1.21
CA GLY A 108 -6.40 15.82 -1.69
C GLY A 108 -7.87 15.90 -1.29
N SER A 109 -8.61 14.80 -1.40
CA SER A 109 -10.04 14.73 -1.03
C SER A 109 -10.29 14.71 0.49
N ALA A 110 -9.36 14.17 1.28
CA ALA A 110 -9.51 14.08 2.73
C ALA A 110 -9.26 15.43 3.44
N ARG A 111 -8.61 16.38 2.76
CA ARG A 111 -8.25 17.70 3.27
C ARG A 111 -9.14 18.85 2.76
N SER A 112 -10.06 18.56 1.85
CA SER A 112 -11.06 19.50 1.30
C SER A 112 -12.38 19.40 2.05
#